data_AF-A0A2H0M416-F1
#
_entry.id   AF-A0A2H0M416-F1
#
_cell.length_a   1.000
_cell.length_b   1.000
_cell.length_c   1.000
_cell.angle_alpha   90.00
_cell.angle_beta   90.00
_cell.angle_gamma   90.00
#
_symmetry.space_group_name_H-M   'P 1'
#
loop_
_entity.id
_entity.type
_entity.pdbx_description
1 polymer ?
#
loop_
_entity_poly.entity_id
_entity_poly.type
_entity_poly.pdbx_seq_one_letter_code
_entity_poly.pdbx_strand_id
1 'polypeptide(L)'
;MKQLLKNKKTLIYIAVVAVLVLGYFLFFSADEETPPAGLVYESRVSEADIILGQRLLTLLAELKAISIDPEFFDSTLFDTLKDYSVPIDEQPVGRRNPFAPLGGASQSSTEENESESSFEIEAEIGPEI
;
A
#
# COMPACT_ATOMS: atom_id res chain seq x y z
N MET A 1 -20.20 -58.91 -29.22
CA MET A 1 -20.07 -58.41 -27.83
C MET A 1 -20.58 -59.36 -26.72
N LYS A 2 -20.81 -60.67 -26.94
CA LYS A 2 -21.33 -61.57 -25.87
C LYS A 2 -20.30 -62.55 -25.28
N GLN A 3 -19.06 -62.56 -25.78
CA GLN A 3 -18.03 -63.51 -25.37
C GLN A 3 -17.32 -63.12 -24.06
N LEU A 4 -17.44 -61.87 -23.61
CA LEU A 4 -16.79 -61.37 -22.38
C LEU A 4 -17.51 -61.83 -21.09
N LEU A 5 -18.80 -62.18 -21.17
CA LEU A 5 -19.61 -62.56 -20.00
C LEU A 5 -19.54 -64.07 -19.68
N LYS A 6 -18.96 -64.89 -20.56
CA LYS A 6 -18.96 -66.35 -20.41
C LYS A 6 -17.84 -66.85 -19.48
N ASN A 7 -16.75 -66.10 -19.40
CA ASN A 7 -15.57 -66.44 -18.60
C ASN A 7 -15.64 -65.74 -17.25
N LYS A 8 -15.98 -66.50 -16.18
CA LYS A 8 -16.09 -65.96 -14.81
C LYS A 8 -14.83 -65.20 -14.37
N LYS A 9 -13.63 -65.69 -14.76
CA LYS A 9 -12.35 -65.03 -14.48
C LYS A 9 -12.21 -63.66 -15.18
N THR A 10 -12.66 -63.55 -16.42
CA THR A 10 -12.66 -62.29 -17.18
C THR A 10 -13.65 -61.29 -16.60
N LEU A 11 -14.81 -61.76 -16.12
CA LEU A 11 -15.80 -60.93 -15.45
C LEU A 11 -15.27 -60.38 -14.12
N ILE A 12 -14.59 -61.22 -13.31
CA ILE A 12 -13.88 -60.77 -12.10
C ILE A 12 -12.84 -59.71 -12.43
N TYR A 13 -12.03 -59.91 -13.48
CA TYR A 13 -10.98 -58.96 -13.85
C TYR A 13 -11.55 -57.58 -14.24
N ILE A 14 -12.62 -57.57 -15.04
CA ILE A 14 -13.32 -56.34 -15.43
C ILE A 14 -13.91 -55.62 -14.21
N ALA A 15 -14.50 -56.37 -13.27
CA ALA A 15 -15.05 -55.80 -12.05
C ALA A 15 -13.97 -55.12 -11.18
N VAL A 16 -12.80 -55.75 -11.03
CA VAL A 16 -11.68 -55.18 -10.26
C VAL A 16 -11.16 -53.91 -10.92
N VAL A 17 -10.99 -53.90 -12.25
CA VAL A 17 -10.55 -52.71 -12.99
C VAL A 17 -11.59 -51.59 -12.87
N ALA A 18 -12.88 -51.90 -12.95
CA ALA A 18 -13.95 -50.91 -12.78
C ALA A 18 -13.93 -50.27 -11.38
N VAL A 19 -13.70 -51.07 -10.33
CA VAL A 19 -13.58 -50.56 -8.95
C VAL A 19 -12.34 -49.68 -8.79
N LEU A 20 -11.21 -50.05 -9.40
CA LEU A 20 -10.00 -49.22 -9.36
C LEU A 20 -10.17 -47.89 -10.09
N VAL A 21 -10.81 -47.90 -11.27
CA VAL A 21 -11.10 -46.68 -12.02
C VAL A 21 -12.08 -45.81 -11.26
N LEU A 22 -13.14 -46.38 -10.67
CA LEU A 22 -14.11 -45.64 -9.88
C LEU A 22 -13.48 -45.09 -8.59
N GLY A 23 -12.63 -45.87 -7.93
CA GLY A 23 -11.86 -45.43 -6.76
C GLY A 23 -10.89 -44.29 -7.11
N TYR A 24 -10.20 -44.39 -8.24
CA TYR A 24 -9.34 -43.31 -8.75
C TYR A 24 -10.14 -42.05 -9.04
N PHE A 25 -11.27 -42.15 -9.76
CA PHE A 25 -12.14 -41.01 -10.03
C PHE A 25 -12.69 -40.40 -8.73
N LEU A 26 -13.14 -41.21 -7.75
CA LEU A 26 -13.64 -40.64 -6.49
C LEU A 26 -12.54 -40.01 -5.62
N PHE A 27 -11.29 -40.49 -5.69
CA PHE A 27 -10.17 -39.88 -4.96
C PHE A 27 -9.56 -38.67 -5.68
N PHE A 28 -9.47 -38.68 -7.01
CA PHE A 28 -8.86 -37.58 -7.80
C PHE A 28 -9.88 -36.54 -8.29
N SER A 29 -11.17 -36.86 -8.36
CA SER A 29 -12.25 -35.89 -8.66
C SER A 29 -12.86 -35.28 -7.40
N ALA A 30 -12.39 -35.63 -6.20
CA ALA A 30 -12.80 -34.99 -4.96
C ALA A 30 -12.21 -33.57 -4.77
N ASP A 31 -11.29 -33.13 -5.64
CA ASP A 31 -10.73 -31.77 -5.65
C ASP A 31 -11.53 -30.79 -6.53
N GLU A 32 -12.70 -31.15 -7.06
CA GLU A 32 -13.65 -30.16 -7.61
C GLU A 32 -14.59 -29.65 -6.50
N GLU A 33 -14.04 -28.73 -5.69
CA GLU A 33 -14.67 -27.49 -5.24
C GLU A 33 -16.22 -27.52 -5.12
N THR A 34 -16.74 -28.01 -4.00
CA THR A 34 -17.94 -27.37 -3.43
C THR A 34 -17.44 -26.29 -2.47
N PRO A 35 -17.35 -25.02 -2.90
CA PRO A 35 -16.83 -24.00 -2.03
C PRO A 35 -17.79 -23.84 -0.84
N PRO A 36 -17.35 -24.01 0.43
CA PRO A 36 -18.09 -23.42 1.52
C PRO A 36 -18.14 -21.91 1.26
N ALA A 37 -19.27 -21.29 1.58
CA ALA A 37 -19.50 -19.85 1.46
C ALA A 37 -18.55 -19.04 2.38
N GLY A 38 -17.27 -19.00 2.01
CA GLY A 38 -16.19 -18.31 2.67
C GLY A 38 -15.23 -17.84 1.58
N LEU A 39 -14.90 -16.56 1.63
CA LEU A 39 -13.99 -15.90 0.70
C LEU A 39 -12.58 -16.53 0.82
N VAL A 40 -12.35 -17.61 0.06
CA VAL A 40 -11.00 -18.07 -0.22
C VAL A 40 -10.50 -17.21 -1.38
N TYR A 41 -9.70 -16.19 -1.06
CA TYR A 41 -8.96 -15.45 -2.06
C TYR A 41 -7.79 -16.30 -2.51
N GLU A 42 -8.00 -17.07 -3.58
CA GLU A 42 -6.89 -17.65 -4.32
C GLU A 42 -6.15 -16.48 -4.98
N SER A 43 -4.95 -16.17 -4.49
CA SER A 43 -4.10 -15.11 -5.06
C SER A 43 -3.58 -15.56 -6.41
N ARG A 44 -4.43 -15.48 -7.43
CA ARG A 44 -4.04 -15.72 -8.81
C ARG A 44 -3.19 -14.53 -9.23
N VAL A 45 -1.88 -14.76 -9.31
CA VAL A 45 -0.95 -13.78 -9.87
C VAL A 45 -1.45 -13.46 -11.27
N SER A 46 -1.94 -12.24 -11.45
CA SER A 46 -2.41 -11.78 -12.75
C SER A 46 -1.21 -11.66 -13.69
N GLU A 47 -1.43 -11.90 -14.98
CA GLU A 47 -0.42 -11.60 -16.01
C GLU A 47 0.04 -10.12 -15.91
N ALA A 48 -0.86 -9.24 -15.47
CA ALA A 48 -0.54 -7.83 -15.18
C ALA A 48 0.47 -7.67 -14.02
N ASP A 49 0.39 -8.49 -12.98
CA ASP A 49 1.29 -8.43 -11.81
C ASP A 49 2.70 -8.91 -12.18
N ILE A 50 2.80 -9.91 -13.06
CA ILE A 50 4.08 -10.41 -13.59
C ILE A 50 4.76 -9.30 -14.42
N ILE A 51 4.00 -8.67 -15.31
CA ILE A 51 4.51 -7.57 -16.15
C ILE A 51 4.95 -6.39 -15.28
N LEU A 52 4.18 -6.04 -14.25
CA LEU A 52 4.52 -4.95 -13.33
C LEU A 52 5.79 -5.27 -12.52
N GLY A 53 5.90 -6.49 -12.00
CA GLY A 53 7.08 -6.95 -11.27
C GLY A 53 8.35 -6.90 -12.14
N GLN A 54 8.26 -7.34 -13.40
CA GLN A 54 9.38 -7.28 -14.33
C GLN A 54 9.80 -5.83 -14.63
N ARG A 55 8.83 -4.93 -14.87
CA ARG A 55 9.11 -3.49 -15.08
C ARG A 55 9.80 -2.85 -13.89
N LEU A 56 9.35 -3.17 -12.66
CA LEU A 56 9.97 -2.66 -11.45
C LEU A 56 11.42 -3.12 -11.31
N LEU A 57 11.70 -4.39 -11.60
CA LEU A 57 13.05 -4.94 -11.58
C LEU A 57 13.95 -4.27 -12.63
N THR A 58 13.43 -4.03 -13.83
CA THR A 58 14.17 -3.29 -14.88
C THR A 58 14.49 -1.87 -14.41
N LEU A 59 13.51 -1.15 -13.87
CA LEU A 59 13.71 0.21 -13.36
C LEU A 59 14.72 0.24 -12.21
N LEU A 60 14.68 -0.75 -11.31
CA LEU A 60 15.63 -0.84 -10.21
C LEU A 60 17.05 -1.11 -10.72
N ALA A 61 17.20 -1.95 -11.75
CA ALA A 61 18.49 -2.21 -12.37
C ALA A 61 19.05 -0.94 -13.06
N GLU A 62 18.20 -0.17 -13.73
CA GLU A 62 18.56 1.13 -14.32
C GLU A 62 18.98 2.13 -13.25
N LEU A 63 18.22 2.26 -12.16
CA LEU A 63 18.55 3.17 -11.07
C LEU A 63 19.85 2.79 -10.36
N LYS A 64 20.12 1.49 -10.21
CA LYS A 64 21.38 0.99 -9.66
C LYS A 64 22.57 1.25 -10.59
N ALA A 65 22.34 1.28 -11.90
CA ALA A 65 23.38 1.58 -12.89
C ALA A 65 23.75 3.06 -12.95
N ILE A 66 22.89 3.95 -12.43
CA ILE A 66 23.19 5.37 -12.27
C ILE A 66 24.25 5.50 -11.17
N SER A 67 25.49 5.74 -11.59
CA SER A 67 26.60 6.13 -10.73
C SER A 67 26.89 7.61 -10.98
N ILE A 68 26.77 8.42 -9.95
CA ILE A 68 27.20 9.81 -9.98
C ILE A 68 28.65 9.85 -9.52
N ASP A 69 29.54 10.34 -10.38
CA ASP A 69 30.95 10.55 -10.04
C ASP A 69 31.05 11.79 -9.11
N PRO A 70 31.46 11.63 -7.85
CA PRO A 70 31.58 12.75 -6.92
C PRO A 70 32.73 13.69 -7.30
N GLU A 71 33.75 13.19 -8.01
CA GLU A 71 34.91 14.00 -8.41
C GLU A 71 34.51 15.15 -9.36
N PHE A 72 33.38 15.02 -10.06
CA PHE A 72 32.80 16.10 -10.85
C PHE A 72 32.53 17.36 -10.00
N PHE A 73 32.06 17.18 -8.76
CA PHE A 73 31.73 18.29 -7.86
C PHE A 73 32.97 18.89 -7.18
N ASP A 74 34.13 18.23 -7.25
CA ASP A 74 35.38 18.72 -6.66
C ASP A 74 36.12 19.72 -7.59
N SER A 75 35.56 20.02 -8.78
CA SER A 75 36.18 21.01 -9.66
C SER A 75 36.06 22.42 -9.09
N THR A 76 37.09 23.23 -9.29
CA THR A 76 37.17 24.64 -8.83
C THR A 76 36.05 25.52 -9.38
N LEU A 77 35.30 25.06 -10.40
CA LEU A 77 34.12 25.74 -10.89
C LEU A 77 32.95 25.64 -9.89
N PHE A 78 32.77 24.50 -9.23
CA PHE A 78 31.71 24.31 -8.22
C PHE A 78 31.95 25.11 -6.94
N ASP A 79 33.21 25.39 -6.60
CA ASP A 79 33.57 26.28 -5.49
C ASP A 79 33.16 27.73 -5.72
N THR A 80 32.96 28.13 -6.98
CA THR A 80 32.58 29.50 -7.35
C THR A 80 31.07 29.69 -7.50
N LEU A 81 30.26 28.63 -7.35
CA LEU A 81 28.81 28.74 -7.42
C LEU A 81 28.31 29.57 -6.24
N LYS A 82 27.79 30.75 -6.56
CA LYS A 82 27.13 31.62 -5.61
C LYS A 82 25.67 31.22 -5.50
N ASP A 83 25.20 30.97 -4.28
CA ASP A 83 23.78 30.80 -4.02
C ASP A 83 23.05 32.14 -4.20
N TYR A 84 21.99 32.13 -5.01
CA TYR A 84 21.11 33.28 -5.25
C TYR A 84 19.71 33.06 -4.64
N SER A 85 19.58 32.09 -3.75
CA SER A 85 18.35 31.86 -3.00
C SER A 85 17.98 33.11 -2.22
N VAL A 86 16.74 33.57 -2.41
CA VAL A 86 16.16 34.66 -1.63
C VAL A 86 15.53 34.01 -0.40
N PRO A 87 15.82 34.48 0.83
CA PRO A 87 15.12 34.00 2.01
C PRO A 87 13.62 34.21 1.82
N ILE A 88 12.84 33.15 2.05
CA ILE A 88 11.39 33.24 1.98
C ILE A 88 10.91 33.80 3.32
N ASP A 89 10.27 34.97 3.27
CA ASP A 89 9.62 35.54 4.45
C ASP A 89 8.50 34.60 4.94
N GLU A 90 8.36 34.50 6.26
CA GLU A 90 7.30 33.70 6.87
C GLU A 90 5.94 34.22 6.40
N GLN A 91 5.24 33.40 5.61
CA GLN A 91 3.87 33.71 5.20
C GLN A 91 2.92 33.42 6.37
N PRO A 92 1.91 34.28 6.59
CA PRO A 92 0.90 34.00 7.60
C PRO A 92 0.22 32.65 7.31
N VAL A 93 0.00 31.87 8.37
CA VAL A 93 -0.69 30.58 8.31
C VAL A 93 -2.00 30.72 7.55
N GLY A 94 -2.26 29.77 6.63
CA GLY A 94 -3.20 29.90 5.54
C GLY A 94 -4.64 30.29 5.90
N ARG A 95 -5.44 30.57 4.85
CA ARG A 95 -6.85 30.92 5.00
C ARG A 95 -7.64 29.76 5.63
N ARG A 96 -8.67 30.09 6.41
CA ARG A 96 -9.64 29.10 6.92
C ARG A 96 -10.11 28.19 5.77
N ASN A 97 -10.03 26.87 5.98
CA ASN A 97 -10.36 25.88 4.97
C ASN A 97 -11.79 26.12 4.43
N PRO A 98 -11.96 26.51 3.15
CA PRO A 98 -13.29 26.77 2.57
C PRO A 98 -14.10 25.49 2.35
N PHE A 99 -13.48 24.32 2.53
CA PHE A 99 -14.11 23.00 2.51
C PHE A 99 -14.37 22.45 3.92
N ALA A 100 -14.15 23.25 4.99
CA ALA A 100 -14.52 22.84 6.34
C ALA A 100 -16.05 22.60 6.39
N PRO A 101 -16.51 21.50 7.03
CA PRO A 101 -17.93 21.21 7.14
C PRO A 101 -18.67 22.39 7.77
N LEU A 102 -19.67 22.91 7.06
CA LEU A 102 -20.52 23.98 7.56
C LEU A 102 -21.45 23.40 8.61
N GLY A 103 -21.10 23.57 9.90
CA GLY A 103 -21.96 23.23 11.03
C GLY A 103 -22.29 21.75 11.14
N GLY A 104 -21.36 20.95 11.66
CA GLY A 104 -21.63 19.56 12.00
C GLY A 104 -20.49 18.93 12.81
N ALA A 105 -20.60 19.06 14.14
CA ALA A 105 -19.89 18.34 15.19
C ALA A 105 -18.61 17.57 14.79
N SER A 106 -17.45 18.18 14.99
CA SER A 106 -16.30 17.45 15.52
C SER A 106 -16.23 17.78 17.01
N GLN A 107 -16.96 17.01 17.82
CA GLN A 107 -16.77 17.03 19.26
C GLN A 107 -15.54 16.21 19.64
N SER A 108 -14.92 16.61 20.77
CA SER A 108 -13.68 16.14 21.40
C SER A 108 -12.45 16.98 20.98
N SER A 109 -11.86 17.84 21.82
CA SER A 109 -11.98 18.03 23.27
C SER A 109 -11.28 19.34 23.70
N THR A 110 -11.95 20.13 24.56
CA THR A 110 -11.45 20.78 25.82
C THR A 110 -10.25 21.74 25.73
N GLU A 111 -10.42 23.07 25.76
CA GLU A 111 -10.57 24.00 26.93
C GLU A 111 -9.39 24.04 27.92
N GLU A 112 -8.55 25.09 27.85
CA GLU A 112 -7.89 25.84 28.95
C GLU A 112 -7.60 27.27 28.40
N ASN A 113 -8.48 28.27 28.60
CA ASN A 113 -8.37 29.39 29.56
C ASN A 113 -6.93 29.92 29.74
N GLU A 114 -6.60 31.18 29.41
CA GLU A 114 -6.70 32.31 30.35
C GLU A 114 -6.61 33.70 29.67
N SER A 115 -7.68 34.48 29.89
CA SER A 115 -7.74 35.92 30.22
C SER A 115 -6.83 36.96 29.54
N GLU A 116 -7.45 37.78 28.70
CA GLU A 116 -7.09 39.18 28.50
C GLU A 116 -7.34 39.99 29.79
N SER A 117 -6.37 40.82 30.19
CA SER A 117 -6.54 41.85 31.23
C SER A 117 -5.53 42.99 31.00
N SER A 118 -5.84 43.86 30.05
CA SER A 118 -5.23 45.19 29.93
C SER A 118 -5.95 46.16 30.86
N PHE A 119 -5.28 46.60 31.93
CA PHE A 119 -5.73 47.71 32.76
C PHE A 119 -4.61 48.75 32.83
N GLU A 120 -4.83 49.84 32.11
CA GLU A 120 -3.99 51.03 32.03
C GLU A 120 -4.34 51.92 33.24
N ILE A 121 -3.38 52.16 34.14
CA ILE A 121 -3.45 53.31 35.07
C ILE A 121 -2.31 54.25 34.74
N GLU A 122 -2.72 55.34 34.09
CA GLU A 122 -2.05 56.62 34.04
C GLU A 122 -2.03 57.21 35.47
N ALA A 123 -0.84 57.51 36.00
CA ALA A 123 -0.68 58.35 37.18
C ALA A 123 0.62 59.15 37.04
N GLU A 124 0.47 60.31 36.42
CA GLU A 124 1.40 61.43 36.51
C GLU A 124 1.37 62.03 37.92
N ILE A 125 2.50 62.04 38.63
CA ILE A 125 2.88 63.05 39.64
C ILE A 125 4.37 62.99 40.00
N GLY A 126 5.14 63.99 39.52
CA GLY A 126 6.09 64.77 40.33
C GLY A 126 7.54 64.27 40.52
N PRO A 127 8.56 65.15 40.33
CA PRO A 127 9.97 64.87 40.59
C PRO A 127 10.43 65.29 42.02
N GLU A 128 11.66 64.89 42.37
CA GLU A 128 12.50 65.16 43.56
C GLU A 128 12.82 63.86 44.31
N ILE A 129 14.07 63.41 44.42
CA ILE A 129 15.30 64.05 44.93
C ILE A 129 16.56 63.42 44.34
#